data_AF-A0A562I7I4-F1
#
_entry.id   AF-A0A562I7I4-F1
#
_cell.length_a   1.000
_cell.length_b   1.000
_cell.length_c   1.000
_cell.angle_alpha   90.00
_cell.angle_beta   90.00
_cell.angle_gamma   90.00
#
_symmetry.space_group_name_H-M   'P 1'
#
loop_
_entity.id
_entity.type
_entity.pdbx_description
1 polymer ?
#
loop_
_entity_poly.entity_id
_entity_poly.type
_entity_poly.pdbx_seq_one_letter_code
_entity_poly.pdbx_strand_id
1 'polypeptide(L)' 'MWDDAGEPVLRDDPELILPHPRAHLRAFVLRPWIDIQPYGRLPGHGWLTDLLNAEPVAGDALELSPRPDLALESSA' A
#
# COMPACT_ATOMS: atom_id res chain seq x y z
N MET A 1 -9.53 -2.47 1.22
CA MET A 1 -9.42 -1.28 2.10
C MET A 1 -10.71 -0.47 2.11
N TRP A 2 -11.49 -0.59 1.06
CA TRP A 2 -12.86 -0.10 1.00
C TRP A 2 -13.78 -1.34 1.04
N ASP A 3 -14.98 -1.21 1.59
CA ASP A 3 -16.01 -2.24 1.53
C ASP A 3 -16.81 -2.14 0.22
N ASP A 4 -17.81 -3.02 0.06
CA ASP A 4 -18.66 -3.07 -1.13
C ASP A 4 -19.52 -1.81 -1.31
N ALA A 5 -19.73 -1.02 -0.24
CA ALA A 5 -20.43 0.25 -0.28
C ALA A 5 -19.50 1.42 -0.65
N GLY A 6 -18.19 1.18 -0.75
CA GLY A 6 -17.18 2.21 -1.03
C GLY A 6 -16.76 2.99 0.22
N GLU A 7 -17.08 2.49 1.41
CA GLU A 7 -16.68 3.10 2.67
C GLU A 7 -15.35 2.51 3.17
N PRO A 8 -14.51 3.29 3.88
CA PRO A 8 -13.24 2.79 4.37
C PRO A 8 -13.44 1.73 5.45
N VAL A 9 -12.78 0.59 5.30
CA VAL A 9 -12.75 -0.46 6.31
C VAL A 9 -11.80 -0.06 7.43
N LEU A 10 -12.34 0.18 8.63
CA LEU A 10 -11.59 0.59 9.82
C LEU A 10 -11.66 -0.49 10.93
N ARG A 11 -10.52 -0.74 11.57
CA ARG A 11 -10.40 -1.57 12.77
C ARG A 11 -9.32 -1.00 13.69
N ASP A 12 -9.63 -0.95 14.97
CA ASP A 12 -8.73 -0.52 16.03
C ASP A 12 -8.82 -1.54 17.17
N ASP A 13 -8.32 -2.74 16.89
CA ASP A 13 -8.30 -3.88 17.82
C ASP A 13 -6.83 -4.24 18.13
N PRO A 14 -6.50 -4.73 19.35
CA PRO A 14 -5.14 -5.10 19.72
C PRO A 14 -4.47 -6.11 18.78
N GLU A 15 -5.24 -6.99 18.15
CA GLU A 15 -4.74 -8.01 17.22
C GLU A 15 -4.84 -7.56 15.74
N LEU A 16 -5.66 -6.55 15.43
CA LEU A 16 -5.88 -6.08 14.06
C LEU A 16 -6.17 -4.57 13.97
N ILE A 17 -5.25 -3.86 13.32
CA ILE A 17 -5.39 -2.43 13.03
C ILE A 17 -5.48 -2.21 11.52
N LEU A 18 -6.57 -1.58 11.07
CA LEU A 18 -6.85 -1.24 9.68
C LEU A 18 -7.28 0.23 9.54
N PRO A 19 -6.74 0.98 8.55
CA PRO A 19 -5.53 0.71 7.76
C PRO A 19 -4.31 0.34 8.60
N HIS A 20 -3.39 -0.46 8.05
CA HIS A 20 -2.12 -0.73 8.74
C HIS A 20 -1.39 0.60 9.01
N PRO A 21 -0.96 0.88 10.25
CA PRO A 21 -0.57 2.22 10.69
C PRO A 21 0.68 2.77 9.99
N ARG A 22 1.47 1.92 9.32
CA ARG A 22 2.69 2.31 8.60
C ARG A 22 2.65 2.00 7.10
N ALA A 23 1.49 1.66 6.55
CA ALA A 23 1.39 1.36 5.11
C ALA A 23 1.84 2.55 4.26
N HIS A 24 1.44 3.77 4.66
CA HIS A 24 1.81 5.03 3.99
C HIS A 24 3.30 5.39 4.06
N LEU A 25 4.09 4.70 4.88
CA LEU A 25 5.51 5.00 5.10
C LEU A 25 6.44 4.05 4.34
N ARG A 26 5.91 3.18 3.47
CA ARG A 26 6.68 2.05 2.91
C ARG A 26 6.56 1.99 1.40
N ALA A 27 7.64 2.29 0.69
CA ALA A 27 7.66 2.23 -0.77
C ALA A 27 7.31 0.83 -1.31
N PHE A 28 7.81 -0.22 -0.66
CA PHE A 28 7.51 -1.61 -1.04
C PHE A 28 6.06 -2.05 -0.79
N VAL A 29 5.27 -1.24 -0.07
CA VAL A 29 3.82 -1.44 0.05
C VAL A 29 3.11 -0.64 -1.04
N LEU A 30 3.47 0.64 -1.19
CA LEU A 30 2.78 1.56 -2.10
C LEU A 30 3.03 1.24 -3.57
N ARG A 31 4.27 0.93 -3.97
CA ARG A 31 4.60 0.70 -5.38
C ARG A 31 3.88 -0.52 -5.97
N PRO A 32 3.91 -1.72 -5.36
CA PRO A 32 3.14 -2.85 -5.87
C PRO A 32 1.63 -2.59 -5.87
N TRP A 33 1.11 -1.81 -4.92
CA TRP A 33 -0.30 -1.45 -4.91
C TRP A 33 -0.66 -0.52 -6.08
N ILE A 34 0.17 0.48 -6.39
CA ILE A 34 0.01 1.35 -7.57
C ILE A 34 0.04 0.53 -8.87
N ASP A 35 0.93 -0.46 -8.97
CA ASP A 35 1.04 -1.32 -10.15
C ASP A 35 -0.29 -2.07 -10.45
N ILE A 36 -1.10 -2.36 -9.42
CA ILE A 36 -2.41 -3.01 -9.53
C ILE A 36 -3.55 -1.99 -9.65
N GLN A 37 -3.49 -0.89 -8.88
CA GLN A 37 -4.51 0.14 -8.81
C GLN A 37 -3.87 1.55 -8.85
N PRO A 38 -3.62 2.10 -10.05
CA PRO A 38 -2.85 3.34 -10.22
C PRO A 38 -3.47 4.58 -9.54
N TYR A 39 -4.79 4.62 -9.46
CA TYR A 39 -5.56 5.69 -8.81
C TYR A 39 -6.04 5.29 -7.41
N GLY A 40 -5.35 4.36 -6.76
CA GLY A 40 -5.69 3.93 -5.41
C GLY A 40 -5.58 5.05 -4.39
N ARG A 41 -6.43 4.98 -3.36
CA ARG A 41 -6.36 5.84 -2.18
C ARG A 41 -6.25 4.98 -0.93
N LEU A 42 -5.39 5.41 -0.01
CA LEU A 42 -5.30 4.87 1.33
C LEU A 42 -6.19 5.72 2.27
N PRO A 43 -7.19 5.12 2.95
CA PRO A 43 -8.01 5.84 3.92
C PRO A 43 -7.15 6.60 4.93
N GLY A 44 -7.50 7.87 5.15
CA GLY A 44 -6.78 8.76 6.07
C GLY A 44 -5.46 9.37 5.54
N HIS A 45 -4.93 8.89 4.41
CA HIS A 45 -3.63 9.34 3.89
C HIS A 45 -3.67 9.94 2.48
N GLY A 46 -4.64 9.58 1.64
CA GLY A 46 -4.80 10.16 0.31
C GLY A 46 -4.33 9.25 -0.83
N TRP A 47 -3.89 9.84 -1.94
CA TRP A 47 -3.51 9.12 -3.15
C TRP A 47 -2.19 8.37 -2.97
N LEU A 48 -2.13 7.13 -3.45
CA LEU A 48 -0.91 6.32 -3.33
C LEU A 48 0.29 6.95 -4.05
N THR A 49 0.05 7.59 -5.20
CA THR A 49 1.09 8.30 -5.97
C THR A 49 1.69 9.47 -5.20
N ASP A 50 0.88 10.21 -4.46
CA ASP A 50 1.36 11.33 -3.65
C ASP A 50 2.22 10.83 -2.49
N LEU A 51 1.79 9.73 -1.85
CA LEU A 51 2.53 9.10 -0.76
C LEU A 51 3.86 8.50 -1.24
N LEU A 52 3.92 7.90 -2.43
CA LEU A 52 5.16 7.34 -2.99
C LEU A 52 6.18 8.43 -3.32
N ASN A 53 5.72 9.63 -3.70
CA ASN A 53 6.58 10.76 -4.06
C ASN A 53 6.98 11.64 -2.86
N ALA A 54 6.47 11.34 -1.65
CA ALA A 54 6.82 12.08 -0.45
C ALA A 54 8.11 11.52 0.19
N GLU A 55 8.96 12.38 0.72
CA GLU A 55 10.12 11.95 1.51
C GLU A 55 9.68 11.43 2.89
N PRO A 56 10.32 10.38 3.44
CA PRO A 56 11.49 9.66 2.89
C PRO A 56 11.14 8.53 1.91
N VAL A 57 9.86 8.28 1.66
CA VAL A 57 9.38 7.14 0.86
C VAL A 57 9.87 7.21 -0.59
N ALA A 58 10.00 8.41 -1.15
CA ALA A 58 10.57 8.63 -2.47
C ALA A 58 12.01 8.09 -2.56
N GLY A 59 12.83 8.30 -1.51
CA GLY A 59 14.16 7.70 -1.40
C GLY A 59 14.12 6.17 -1.42
N ASP A 60 13.29 5.57 -0.56
CA ASP A 60 13.12 4.10 -0.51
C ASP A 60 12.66 3.52 -1.86
N ALA A 61 11.84 4.27 -2.60
CA ALA A 61 11.32 3.84 -3.90
C ALA A 61 12.41 3.74 -4.99
N LEU A 62 13.47 4.53 -4.89
CA LEU A 62 14.61 4.48 -5.82
C LEU A 62 15.46 3.22 -5.60
N GLU A 63 15.50 2.70 -4.37
CA GLU A 63 16.23 1.48 -4.02
C GLU A 63 15.41 0.20 -4.26
N LEU A 64 14.12 0.35 -4.53
CA LEU A 64 13.21 -0.76 -4.75
C LEU A 64 13.50 -1.45 -6.09
N SER A 65 13.72 -2.77 -6.04
CA SER A 65 13.87 -3.61 -7.22
C SER A 65 12.91 -4.80 -7.19
N PRO A 66 12.20 -5.10 -8.30
CA PRO A 66 11.45 -6.33 -8.43
C PRO A 66 12.37 -7.55 -8.32
N ARG A 67 11.83 -8.66 -7.82
CA ARG A 67 12.51 -9.95 -7.74
C ARG A 67 11.99 -10.88 -8.85
N PRO A 68 12.55 -10.83 -10.08
CA PRO A 68 12.06 -11.62 -11.21
C PRO A 68 12.30 -13.12 -11.03
N ASP A 69 13.17 -13.51 -10.09
CA ASP A 69 13.42 -14.89 -9.70
C ASP A 69 12.31 -15.49 -8.82
N LEU A 70 11.41 -14.65 -8.28
CA LEU A 70 10.27 -15.08 -7.49
C LEU A 70 8.99 -15.02 -8.33
N ALA A 71 8.35 -16.17 -8.53
CA ALA A 71 7.02 -16.24 -9.11
C ALA A 71 5.97 -16.13 -7.99
N LEU A 72 4.90 -15.36 -8.25
CA LEU A 72 3.72 -15.36 -7.37
C LEU A 72 2.95 -16.66 -7.61
N GLU A 73 3.01 -17.58 -6.65
CA GLU A 73 2.22 -18.81 -6.67
C GLU A 73 0.96 -18.63 -5.81
N SER A 74 -0.21 -18.81 -6.42
CA SER A 74 -1.48 -18.91 -5.70
C SER A 74 -1.88 -20.38 -5.71
N SER A 75 -1.65 -21.07 -4.58
CA SER A 75 -2.27 -22.38 -4.34
C SER A 75 -3.71 -22.12 -3.89
N ALA A 76 -4.67 -22.39 -4.76
CA ALA A 76 -6.10 -22.36 -4.45
C ALA A 76 -6.52 -23.63 -3.69
#